data_AF-A0A077MEI7-F1
#
_entry.id   AF-A0A077MEI7-F1
#
_cell.length_a   1.000
_cell.length_b   1.000
_cell.length_c   1.000
_cell.angle_alpha   90.00
_cell.angle_beta   90.00
_cell.angle_gamma   90.00
#
_symmetry.space_group_name_H-M   'P 1'
#
loop_
_entity.id
_entity.type
_entity.pdbx_description
1 polymer ?
#
loop_
_entity_poly.entity_id
_entity_poly.type
_entity_poly.pdbx_seq_one_letter_code
_entity_poly.pdbx_strand_id
1 'polypeptide(L)'
;MVDEAHALPPAVRNAGAKTLSGRAVSRVARLIGARFGSVGSVRVPEVDAVVDDGYALAGLVDKTVSEWLRGKDQSGTATMADEDNPVADLASGIATWITAAKAVIPNIGTVVGDMHRRRALSALGELSEIVDDLISPGPGHARWGEWGLLADTEKVRGWRGGAARVSPVDVSFAIAANLYHRVEPQDDDMPPVDVPISVSMVSATMPASFGSEVGIGQPVTEYPSPFAAAYAASAFYSPALRDGAELSKVARMNGNRWKFDVDLHQQWAIGQIISLVTANGGAALVLSATKKGGQAYAEALRAKTGFTVHSQWDGQDVARVAAEWIADHDSVLVGTRSLMTGLDAAGQTCSLVIVDRALRAPANVVDDARCASAAARFGLDRWAADRHIYVGDAATKMEQAAGRLIRRVTDYGMIAVLDPRLARQTPLTYPEATRNLYMTAVRYFPNKTADADQAIGWLTAARAIRHTDLATGATR
;
A
#
# COMPACT_ATOMS: atom_id res chain seq x y z
N MET A 1 -0.84 -6.84 11.90
CA MET A 1 -0.79 -6.49 10.46
C MET A 1 -0.40 -5.03 10.33
N VAL A 2 0.65 -4.73 9.57
CA VAL A 2 1.09 -3.36 9.36
C VAL A 2 0.14 -2.69 8.36
N ASP A 3 -0.59 -1.70 8.86
CA ASP A 3 -1.66 -0.93 8.22
C ASP A 3 -1.26 -0.21 6.91
N GLU A 4 0.02 -0.28 6.54
CA GLU A 4 0.57 0.46 5.43
C GLU A 4 1.71 -0.31 4.74
N ALA A 5 1.41 -1.49 4.19
CA ALA A 5 2.35 -2.18 3.31
C ALA A 5 2.94 -1.25 2.22
N HIS A 6 2.25 -0.17 1.83
CA HIS A 6 2.76 0.85 0.90
C HIS A 6 3.54 2.02 1.53
N ALA A 7 3.49 2.25 2.85
CA ALA A 7 4.29 3.29 3.52
C ALA A 7 5.59 2.72 4.13
N LEU A 8 5.64 1.41 4.33
CA LEU A 8 6.87 0.71 4.69
C LEU A 8 8.01 1.04 3.70
N PRO A 9 9.29 1.09 4.12
CA PRO A 9 10.40 1.23 3.20
C PRO A 9 10.32 0.14 2.11
N PRO A 10 10.67 0.41 0.84
CA PRO A 10 10.63 -0.60 -0.23
C PRO A 10 11.32 -1.92 0.15
N ALA A 11 12.39 -1.88 0.94
CA ALA A 11 13.07 -3.05 1.48
C ALA A 11 12.16 -3.95 2.36
N VAL A 12 11.22 -3.37 3.09
CA VAL A 12 10.25 -4.10 3.92
C VAL A 12 9.03 -4.52 3.10
N ARG A 13 8.61 -3.75 2.09
CA ARG A 13 7.54 -4.18 1.16
C ARG A 13 7.96 -5.37 0.30
N ASN A 14 9.23 -5.36 -0.08
CA ASN A 14 9.86 -6.44 -0.83
C ASN A 14 10.43 -7.51 0.11
N ALA A 15 10.14 -7.47 1.42
CA ALA A 15 10.56 -8.53 2.33
C ALA A 15 9.82 -9.82 1.92
N GLY A 16 10.59 -10.83 1.50
CA GLY A 16 10.06 -12.07 0.91
C GLY A 16 9.86 -12.03 -0.60
N ALA A 17 9.97 -10.85 -1.25
CA ALA A 17 9.96 -10.75 -2.71
C ALA A 17 11.34 -11.10 -3.27
N LYS A 18 11.36 -12.11 -4.12
CA LYS A 18 12.54 -12.71 -4.73
C LYS A 18 12.54 -12.39 -6.22
N THR A 19 13.72 -12.09 -6.78
CA THR A 19 13.85 -11.63 -8.19
C THR A 19 14.96 -12.38 -8.91
N LEU A 20 14.61 -12.99 -10.05
CA LEU A 20 15.54 -13.57 -11.01
C LEU A 20 15.70 -12.60 -12.20
N SER A 21 16.93 -12.27 -12.53
CA SER A 21 17.30 -11.51 -13.74
C SER A 21 18.73 -11.87 -14.13
N GLY A 22 19.12 -11.62 -15.38
CA GLY A 22 20.51 -11.77 -15.82
C GLY A 22 21.45 -10.90 -15.01
N ARG A 23 20.99 -9.73 -14.53
CA ARG A 23 21.74 -8.89 -13.59
C ARG A 23 22.00 -9.57 -12.25
N ALA A 24 21.02 -10.30 -11.70
CA ALA A 24 21.20 -11.05 -10.47
C ALA A 24 22.26 -12.14 -10.65
N VAL A 25 22.17 -12.92 -11.75
CA VAL A 25 23.16 -13.96 -12.09
C VAL A 25 24.55 -13.36 -12.31
N SER A 26 24.66 -12.28 -13.09
CA SER A 26 25.92 -11.56 -13.33
C SER A 26 26.54 -11.01 -12.05
N ARG A 27 25.72 -10.59 -11.08
CA ARG A 27 26.19 -10.11 -9.79
C ARG A 27 26.85 -11.24 -9.00
N VAL A 28 26.29 -12.45 -9.04
CA VAL A 28 26.87 -13.63 -8.38
C VAL A 28 28.15 -14.07 -9.09
N ALA A 29 28.14 -14.17 -10.42
CA ALA A 29 29.34 -14.50 -11.21
C ALA A 29 30.50 -13.52 -10.94
N ARG A 30 30.21 -12.20 -10.96
CA ARG A 30 31.20 -11.17 -10.63
C ARG A 30 31.71 -11.25 -9.19
N LEU A 31 30.85 -11.59 -8.23
CA LEU A 31 31.25 -11.78 -6.84
C LEU A 31 32.27 -12.92 -6.70
N ILE A 32 32.04 -14.04 -7.41
CA ILE A 32 32.94 -15.18 -7.44
C ILE A 32 34.27 -14.79 -8.10
N GLY A 33 34.22 -14.23 -9.32
CA GLY A 33 35.42 -13.85 -10.06
C GLY A 33 36.28 -12.80 -9.34
N ALA A 34 35.66 -11.78 -8.74
CA ALA A 34 36.38 -10.75 -8.01
C ALA A 34 37.09 -11.25 -6.74
N ARG A 35 36.73 -12.43 -6.22
CA ARG A 35 37.27 -12.97 -4.97
C ARG A 35 38.13 -14.21 -5.16
N PHE A 36 37.84 -15.03 -6.16
CA PHE A 36 38.47 -16.33 -6.36
C PHE A 36 39.03 -16.53 -7.78
N GLY A 37 38.75 -15.61 -8.71
CA GLY A 37 39.22 -15.69 -10.10
C GLY A 37 40.69 -15.27 -10.24
N SER A 38 41.17 -15.28 -11.48
CA SER A 38 42.54 -14.85 -11.80
C SER A 38 42.81 -13.40 -11.39
N VAL A 39 43.95 -13.14 -10.75
CA VAL A 39 44.40 -11.79 -10.36
C VAL A 39 45.88 -11.61 -10.68
N GLY A 40 46.20 -10.58 -11.47
CA GLY A 40 47.58 -10.29 -11.88
C GLY A 40 48.20 -11.47 -12.65
N SER A 41 49.28 -12.04 -12.13
CA SER A 41 49.95 -13.21 -12.69
C SER A 41 49.40 -14.56 -12.21
N VAL A 42 48.53 -14.57 -11.19
CA VAL A 42 47.93 -15.80 -10.66
C VAL A 42 46.72 -16.17 -11.52
N ARG A 43 46.75 -17.38 -12.08
CA ARG A 43 45.67 -17.91 -12.93
C ARG A 43 44.86 -18.96 -12.20
N VAL A 44 43.53 -18.83 -12.26
CA VAL A 44 42.58 -19.80 -11.73
C VAL A 44 41.55 -20.13 -12.84
N PRO A 45 41.96 -20.87 -13.89
CA PRO A 45 41.13 -21.05 -15.10
C PRO A 45 39.78 -21.70 -14.84
N GLU A 46 39.69 -22.59 -13.84
CA GLU A 46 38.44 -23.26 -13.46
C GLU A 46 37.41 -22.28 -12.90
N VAL A 47 37.85 -21.28 -12.13
CA VAL A 47 36.96 -20.22 -11.62
C VAL A 47 36.59 -19.26 -12.74
N ASP A 48 37.55 -18.87 -13.59
CA ASP A 48 37.29 -17.98 -14.72
C ASP A 48 36.25 -18.59 -15.68
N ALA A 49 36.34 -19.90 -15.97
CA ALA A 49 35.37 -20.61 -16.80
C ALA A 49 33.95 -20.57 -16.21
N VAL A 50 33.80 -20.83 -14.90
CA VAL A 50 32.50 -20.72 -14.21
C VAL A 50 31.95 -19.28 -14.26
N VAL A 51 32.82 -18.28 -14.18
CA VAL A 51 32.41 -16.87 -14.25
C VAL A 51 31.91 -16.52 -15.65
N ASP A 52 32.60 -16.97 -16.70
CA ASP A 52 32.20 -16.78 -18.10
C ASP A 52 30.88 -17.50 -18.41
N ASP A 53 30.72 -18.75 -17.96
CA ASP A 53 29.47 -19.50 -18.04
C ASP A 53 28.34 -18.76 -17.31
N GLY A 54 28.64 -18.14 -16.17
CA GLY A 54 27.69 -17.32 -15.41
C GLY A 54 27.22 -16.08 -16.18
N TYR A 55 28.11 -15.42 -16.93
CA TYR A 55 27.72 -14.31 -17.81
C TYR A 55 26.92 -14.76 -19.03
N ALA A 56 27.27 -15.91 -19.62
CA ALA A 56 26.49 -16.50 -20.70
C ALA A 56 25.07 -16.86 -20.25
N LEU A 57 24.96 -17.52 -19.08
CA LEU A 57 23.68 -17.84 -18.44
C LEU A 57 22.88 -16.58 -18.11
N ALA A 58 23.52 -15.53 -17.60
CA ALA A 58 22.86 -14.25 -17.38
C ALA A 58 22.24 -13.67 -18.66
N GLY A 59 22.95 -13.74 -19.79
CA GLY A 59 22.43 -13.34 -21.09
C GLY A 59 21.22 -14.17 -21.53
N LEU A 60 21.24 -15.48 -21.26
CA LEU A 60 20.11 -16.37 -21.54
C LEU A 60 18.89 -16.02 -20.68
N VAL A 61 19.07 -15.81 -19.36
CA VAL A 61 17.99 -15.37 -18.46
C VAL A 61 17.36 -14.08 -18.95
N ASP A 62 18.18 -13.06 -19.26
CA ASP A 62 17.68 -11.78 -19.76
C ASP A 62 16.92 -11.96 -21.08
N LYS A 63 17.44 -12.76 -22.01
CA LYS A 63 16.79 -13.02 -23.29
C LYS A 63 15.43 -13.70 -23.11
N THR A 64 15.39 -14.83 -22.41
CA THR A 64 14.19 -15.66 -22.25
C THR A 64 13.08 -14.89 -21.54
N VAL A 65 13.38 -14.22 -20.42
CA VAL A 65 12.37 -13.44 -19.68
C VAL A 65 11.90 -12.23 -20.49
N SER A 66 12.81 -11.56 -21.21
CA SER A 66 12.45 -10.41 -22.05
C SER A 66 11.60 -10.82 -23.25
N GLU A 67 11.90 -11.93 -23.92
CA GLU A 67 11.12 -12.44 -25.05
C GLU A 67 9.71 -12.85 -24.60
N TRP A 68 9.61 -13.54 -23.46
CA TRP A 68 8.33 -13.85 -22.84
C TRP A 68 7.52 -12.58 -22.58
N LEU A 69 8.11 -11.56 -21.94
CA LEU A 69 7.44 -10.28 -21.67
C LEU A 69 7.01 -9.54 -22.94
N ARG A 70 7.81 -9.54 -24.01
CA ARG A 70 7.42 -8.93 -25.29
C ARG A 70 6.21 -9.62 -25.92
N GLY A 71 6.05 -10.92 -25.67
CA GLY A 71 4.87 -11.68 -26.09
C GLY A 71 3.61 -11.42 -25.27
N LYS A 72 3.71 -10.65 -24.16
CA LYS A 72 2.58 -10.27 -23.31
C LYS A 72 2.14 -8.82 -23.58
N ASP A 73 1.03 -8.41 -22.97
CA ASP A 73 0.43 -7.09 -23.12
C ASP A 73 1.43 -5.93 -22.90
N GLN A 74 1.17 -4.79 -23.53
CA GLN A 74 2.09 -3.63 -23.60
C GLN A 74 2.24 -2.86 -22.27
N SER A 75 1.61 -3.32 -21.19
CA SER A 75 1.69 -2.70 -19.86
C SER A 75 3.07 -2.80 -19.21
N GLY A 76 3.95 -3.62 -19.77
CA GLY A 76 5.32 -3.81 -19.31
C GLY A 76 5.49 -4.77 -18.12
N THR A 77 4.40 -5.45 -17.75
CA THR A 77 4.33 -6.43 -16.66
C THR A 77 3.38 -7.55 -17.06
N ALA A 78 3.62 -8.78 -16.60
CA ALA A 78 2.76 -9.93 -16.92
C ALA A 78 2.74 -10.96 -15.80
N THR A 79 1.55 -11.49 -15.47
CA THR A 79 1.39 -12.60 -14.52
C THR A 79 1.97 -13.90 -15.11
N MET A 80 2.61 -14.71 -14.26
CA MET A 80 3.27 -15.96 -14.66
C MET A 80 2.50 -17.17 -14.12
N ALA A 81 1.76 -17.83 -15.01
CA ALA A 81 1.03 -19.08 -14.73
C ALA A 81 1.97 -20.30 -14.83
N ASP A 82 1.53 -21.45 -14.32
CA ASP A 82 2.34 -22.68 -14.37
C ASP A 82 2.59 -23.15 -15.81
N GLU A 83 1.59 -23.05 -16.69
CA GLU A 83 1.72 -23.47 -18.09
C GLU A 83 2.48 -22.45 -18.95
N ASP A 84 2.80 -21.29 -18.40
CA ASP A 84 3.36 -20.12 -19.11
C ASP A 84 4.49 -19.49 -18.29
N ASN A 85 5.44 -20.35 -17.88
CA ASN A 85 6.57 -20.00 -17.03
C ASN A 85 7.91 -20.05 -17.78
N PRO A 86 8.50 -18.89 -18.15
CA PRO A 86 9.79 -18.85 -18.86
C PRO A 86 10.99 -19.29 -18.02
N VAL A 87 10.83 -19.43 -16.70
CA VAL A 87 11.90 -19.84 -15.77
C VAL A 87 12.08 -21.35 -15.76
N ALA A 88 11.04 -22.12 -16.09
CA ALA A 88 11.10 -23.58 -16.14
C ALA A 88 12.20 -24.08 -17.10
N ASP A 89 12.33 -23.44 -18.27
CA ASP A 89 13.35 -23.76 -19.28
C ASP A 89 14.78 -23.40 -18.84
N LEU A 90 14.91 -22.48 -17.88
CA LEU A 90 16.20 -22.00 -17.37
C LEU A 90 16.69 -22.81 -16.16
N ALA A 91 15.78 -23.49 -15.46
CA ALA A 91 15.98 -24.14 -14.17
C ALA A 91 17.20 -25.07 -14.15
N SER A 92 17.24 -26.02 -15.10
CA SER A 92 18.32 -27.02 -15.19
C SER A 92 19.67 -26.38 -15.49
N GLY A 93 19.70 -25.34 -16.34
CA GLY A 93 20.92 -24.61 -16.67
C GLY A 93 21.47 -23.85 -15.46
N ILE A 94 20.59 -23.16 -14.72
CA ILE A 94 20.96 -22.45 -13.50
C ILE A 94 21.46 -23.42 -12.42
N ALA A 95 20.76 -24.54 -12.19
CA ALA A 95 21.16 -25.54 -11.20
C ALA A 95 22.52 -26.17 -11.52
N THR A 96 22.78 -26.46 -12.80
CA THR A 96 24.07 -26.99 -13.27
C THR A 96 25.20 -25.99 -13.02
N TRP A 97 24.99 -24.73 -13.39
CA TRP A 97 25.96 -23.66 -13.14
C TRP A 97 26.21 -23.43 -11.64
N ILE A 98 25.17 -23.42 -10.80
CA ILE A 98 25.31 -23.28 -9.34
C ILE A 98 26.17 -24.41 -8.77
N THR A 99 25.97 -25.64 -9.24
CA THR A 99 26.73 -26.81 -8.79
C THR A 99 28.21 -26.68 -9.16
N ALA A 100 28.50 -26.33 -10.42
CA ALA A 100 29.86 -26.07 -10.88
C ALA A 100 30.52 -24.92 -10.08
N ALA A 101 29.78 -23.84 -9.82
CA ALA A 101 30.27 -22.70 -9.06
C ALA A 101 30.60 -23.05 -7.61
N LYS A 102 29.77 -23.85 -6.94
CA LYS A 102 30.06 -24.34 -5.58
C LYS A 102 31.33 -25.20 -5.52
N ALA A 103 31.58 -25.99 -6.56
CA ALA A 103 32.74 -26.89 -6.62
C ALA A 103 34.07 -26.15 -6.74
N VAL A 104 34.12 -25.02 -7.45
CA VAL A 104 35.37 -24.26 -7.67
C VAL A 104 35.68 -23.24 -6.56
N ILE A 105 34.77 -22.99 -5.61
CA ILE A 105 35.01 -22.07 -4.49
C ILE A 105 35.91 -22.75 -3.44
N PRO A 106 37.15 -22.29 -3.22
CA PRO A 106 38.11 -22.97 -2.36
C PRO A 106 37.74 -22.84 -0.88
N ASN A 107 38.24 -23.77 -0.05
CA ASN A 107 38.19 -23.62 1.40
C ASN A 107 39.37 -22.74 1.84
N ILE A 108 39.09 -21.63 2.53
CA ILE A 108 40.12 -20.64 2.85
C ILE A 108 40.23 -20.56 4.37
N GLY A 109 41.39 -20.94 4.91
CA GLY A 109 41.62 -21.02 6.36
C GLY A 109 41.72 -19.67 7.08
N THR A 110 41.59 -18.53 6.38
CA THR A 110 41.61 -17.20 7.00
C THR A 110 40.19 -16.71 7.27
N VAL A 111 40.00 -15.96 8.35
CA VAL A 111 38.68 -15.40 8.74
C VAL A 111 38.05 -14.57 7.61
N VAL A 112 38.85 -13.74 6.92
CA VAL A 112 38.38 -12.90 5.80
C VAL A 112 38.05 -13.74 4.56
N GLY A 113 38.87 -14.75 4.27
CA GLY A 113 38.62 -15.66 3.15
C GLY A 113 37.37 -16.51 3.36
N ASP A 114 37.18 -17.03 4.57
CA ASP A 114 35.97 -17.76 4.97
C ASP A 114 34.71 -16.88 4.89
N MET A 115 34.80 -15.62 5.30
CA MET A 115 33.71 -14.65 5.12
C MET A 115 33.34 -14.46 3.63
N HIS A 116 34.33 -14.32 2.74
CA HIS A 116 34.07 -14.21 1.29
C HIS A 116 33.47 -15.48 0.71
N ARG A 117 33.96 -16.65 1.12
CA ARG A 117 33.41 -17.96 0.75
C ARG A 117 31.95 -18.07 1.17
N ARG A 118 31.63 -17.81 2.44
CA ARG A 118 30.25 -17.85 2.96
C ARG A 118 29.33 -16.90 2.19
N ARG A 119 29.81 -15.69 1.87
CA ARG A 119 29.03 -14.72 1.07
C ARG A 119 28.73 -15.23 -0.34
N ALA A 120 29.69 -15.86 -1.02
CA ALA A 120 29.48 -16.40 -2.36
C ALA A 120 28.54 -17.62 -2.33
N LEU A 121 28.72 -18.52 -1.36
CA LEU A 121 27.85 -19.69 -1.18
C LEU A 121 26.41 -19.28 -0.82
N SER A 122 26.24 -18.26 0.03
CA SER A 122 24.93 -17.66 0.34
C SER A 122 24.27 -17.13 -0.92
N ALA A 123 24.98 -16.34 -1.73
CA ALA A 123 24.44 -15.77 -2.96
C ALA A 123 24.04 -16.84 -4.00
N LEU A 124 24.77 -17.96 -4.08
CA LEU A 124 24.40 -19.11 -4.91
C LEU A 124 23.19 -19.87 -4.35
N GLY A 125 23.09 -20.00 -3.02
CA GLY A 125 21.93 -20.59 -2.34
C GLY A 125 20.67 -19.77 -2.57
N GLU A 126 20.75 -18.46 -2.35
CA GLU A 126 19.66 -17.51 -2.62
C GLU A 126 19.18 -17.61 -4.06
N LEU A 127 20.09 -17.70 -5.04
CA LEU A 127 19.70 -17.86 -6.44
C LEU A 127 18.95 -19.18 -6.70
N SER A 128 19.38 -20.28 -6.09
CA SER A 128 18.70 -21.58 -6.17
C SER A 128 17.28 -21.47 -5.62
N GLU A 129 17.11 -20.91 -4.42
CA GLU A 129 15.80 -20.75 -3.79
C GLU A 129 14.87 -19.85 -4.62
N ILE A 130 15.40 -18.78 -5.24
CA ILE A 130 14.61 -17.92 -6.12
C ILE A 130 14.06 -18.72 -7.32
N VAL A 131 14.88 -19.58 -7.91
CA VAL A 131 14.47 -20.42 -9.06
C VAL A 131 13.43 -21.44 -8.62
N ASP A 132 13.64 -22.10 -7.48
CA ASP A 132 12.70 -23.09 -6.94
C ASP A 132 11.33 -22.44 -6.65
N ASP A 133 11.31 -21.26 -6.02
CA ASP A 133 10.07 -20.51 -5.74
C ASP A 133 9.38 -20.00 -7.02
N LEU A 134 10.14 -19.74 -8.09
CA LEU A 134 9.58 -19.37 -9.40
C LEU A 134 9.00 -20.58 -10.14
N ILE A 135 9.50 -21.79 -9.90
CA ILE A 135 8.99 -23.02 -10.54
C ILE A 135 7.81 -23.59 -9.76
N SER A 136 7.95 -23.67 -8.45
CA SER A 136 6.99 -24.28 -7.53
C SER A 136 6.77 -23.34 -6.34
N PRO A 137 5.99 -22.26 -6.54
CA PRO A 137 5.75 -21.27 -5.50
C PRO A 137 5.04 -21.90 -4.30
N GLY A 138 5.47 -21.53 -3.09
CA GLY A 138 4.77 -21.91 -1.86
C GLY A 138 3.33 -21.40 -1.82
N PRO A 139 2.46 -21.94 -0.94
CA PRO A 139 1.10 -21.48 -0.77
C PRO A 139 1.03 -19.96 -0.59
N GLY A 140 0.10 -19.30 -1.27
CA GLY A 140 -0.09 -17.86 -1.17
C GLY A 140 1.00 -17.02 -1.84
N HIS A 141 1.91 -17.61 -2.62
CA HIS A 141 2.86 -16.86 -3.44
C HIS A 141 2.30 -16.62 -4.83
N ALA A 142 2.69 -15.50 -5.42
CA ALA A 142 2.40 -15.20 -6.81
C ALA A 142 3.68 -14.83 -7.56
N ARG A 143 3.64 -15.09 -8.87
CA ARG A 143 4.76 -14.86 -9.78
C ARG A 143 4.34 -13.94 -10.91
N TRP A 144 5.26 -13.10 -11.33
CA TRP A 144 5.08 -12.22 -12.48
C TRP A 144 6.43 -11.91 -13.11
N GLY A 145 6.42 -11.39 -14.33
CA GLY A 145 7.57 -10.70 -14.89
C GLY A 145 7.30 -9.22 -15.08
N GLU A 146 8.37 -8.44 -15.12
CA GLU A 146 8.34 -7.00 -15.36
C GLU A 146 9.61 -6.54 -16.08
N TRP A 147 9.51 -5.47 -16.87
CA TRP A 147 10.71 -4.81 -17.37
C TRP A 147 11.45 -4.14 -16.24
N GLY A 148 12.79 -4.14 -16.33
CA GLY A 148 13.67 -3.49 -15.38
C GLY A 148 13.42 -1.98 -15.20
N LEU A 149 12.48 -1.64 -14.32
CA LEU A 149 12.44 -0.42 -13.53
C LEU A 149 12.56 -0.87 -12.08
N LEU A 150 13.81 -1.16 -11.68
CA LEU A 150 14.13 -1.42 -10.28
C LEU A 150 13.65 -0.24 -9.42
N ALA A 151 13.31 -0.51 -8.14
CA ALA A 151 12.83 0.51 -7.21
C ALA A 151 13.70 1.78 -7.25
N ASP A 152 13.13 2.95 -6.93
CA ASP A 152 13.81 4.27 -7.01
C ASP A 152 15.20 4.31 -6.32
N THR A 153 15.49 3.39 -5.40
CA THR A 153 16.76 3.21 -4.69
C THR A 153 17.82 2.41 -5.46
N GLU A 154 17.47 1.75 -6.55
CA GLU A 154 18.32 0.88 -7.37
C GLU A 154 18.60 1.47 -8.76
N LYS A 155 18.66 2.81 -8.84
CA LYS A 155 19.07 3.56 -10.03
C LYS A 155 20.48 3.16 -10.47
N VAL A 156 20.56 2.17 -11.37
CA VAL A 156 21.71 2.01 -12.26
C VAL A 156 21.23 2.29 -13.67
N ARG A 157 21.80 3.36 -14.23
CA ARG A 157 21.53 3.85 -15.59
C ARG A 157 21.86 2.73 -16.60
N GLY A 158 20.87 2.24 -17.35
CA GLY A 158 21.12 1.57 -18.64
C GLY A 158 20.76 0.07 -18.79
N TRP A 159 20.38 -0.66 -17.74
CA TRP A 159 19.88 -2.04 -17.94
C TRP A 159 18.39 -2.03 -18.36
N ARG A 160 18.04 -2.79 -19.40
CA ARG A 160 16.69 -2.85 -20.00
C ARG A 160 16.22 -4.30 -20.22
N GLY A 161 16.57 -5.22 -19.33
CA GLY A 161 16.12 -6.61 -19.38
C GLY A 161 14.81 -6.84 -18.63
N GLY A 162 14.16 -7.97 -18.91
CA GLY A 162 13.05 -8.48 -18.11
C GLY A 162 13.54 -9.14 -16.81
N ALA A 163 12.74 -9.06 -15.76
CA ALA A 163 12.97 -9.76 -14.50
C ALA A 163 11.75 -10.62 -14.16
N ALA A 164 11.99 -11.83 -13.66
CA ALA A 164 10.97 -12.70 -13.09
C ALA A 164 10.96 -12.52 -11.57
N ARG A 165 9.78 -12.42 -10.98
CA ARG A 165 9.57 -12.16 -9.56
C ARG A 165 8.62 -13.17 -8.95
N VAL A 166 8.88 -13.49 -7.70
CA VAL A 166 7.99 -14.26 -6.83
C VAL A 166 7.86 -13.54 -5.49
N SER A 167 6.66 -13.45 -4.94
CA SER A 167 6.41 -12.81 -3.66
C SER A 167 5.22 -13.47 -2.95
N PRO A 168 5.23 -13.56 -1.61
CA PRO A 168 4.02 -13.87 -0.87
C PRO A 168 2.99 -12.75 -1.11
N VAL A 169 1.79 -13.14 -1.57
CA VAL A 169 0.62 -12.28 -1.76
C VAL A 169 -0.49 -12.57 -0.73
N ASP A 170 -0.40 -13.74 -0.11
CA ASP A 170 -1.24 -14.21 0.98
C ASP A 170 -0.35 -14.78 2.07
N VAL A 171 -0.39 -14.13 3.23
CA VAL A 171 0.43 -14.48 4.40
C VAL A 171 -0.35 -15.27 5.44
N SER A 172 -1.62 -15.62 5.18
CA SER A 172 -2.48 -16.34 6.14
C SER A 172 -1.84 -17.66 6.58
N PHE A 173 -1.24 -18.40 5.64
CA PHE A 173 -0.52 -19.65 5.92
C PHE A 173 0.72 -19.43 6.77
N ALA A 174 1.51 -18.40 6.46
CA ALA A 174 2.72 -18.08 7.21
C ALA A 174 2.38 -17.62 8.63
N ILE A 175 1.36 -16.79 8.80
CA ILE A 175 0.87 -16.38 10.11
C ILE A 175 0.37 -17.60 10.89
N ALA A 176 -0.46 -18.44 10.27
CA ALA A 176 -1.02 -19.61 10.92
C ALA A 176 0.05 -20.60 11.39
N ALA A 177 1.02 -20.91 10.53
CA ALA A 177 2.09 -21.85 10.84
C ALA A 177 3.04 -21.37 11.93
N ASN A 178 3.16 -20.05 12.15
CA ASN A 178 4.19 -19.49 13.04
C ASN A 178 3.63 -18.83 14.31
N LEU A 179 2.38 -18.36 14.32
CA LEU A 179 1.85 -17.54 15.42
C LEU A 179 0.72 -18.19 16.23
N TYR A 180 0.09 -19.26 15.75
CA TYR A 180 -1.05 -19.88 16.46
C TYR A 180 -0.68 -21.15 17.21
N HIS A 181 0.59 -21.52 17.15
CA HIS A 181 1.12 -22.80 17.56
C HIS A 181 2.41 -22.61 18.34
N ARG A 182 2.61 -23.38 19.40
CA ARG A 182 3.86 -23.48 20.14
C ARG A 182 4.34 -24.92 20.09
N VAL A 183 5.56 -25.10 19.62
CA VAL A 183 6.24 -26.40 19.65
C VAL A 183 6.80 -26.60 21.06
N GLU A 184 6.28 -27.59 21.79
CA GLU A 184 6.79 -27.98 23.11
C GLU A 184 7.70 -29.20 22.99
N PRO A 185 8.94 -29.12 23.51
CA PRO A 185 9.80 -30.30 23.59
C PRO A 185 9.18 -31.32 24.54
N GLN A 186 9.21 -32.60 24.14
CA GLN A 186 8.91 -33.72 25.02
C GLN A 186 10.22 -34.36 25.51
N ASP A 187 10.10 -35.35 26.41
CA ASP A 187 11.22 -36.19 26.87
C ASP A 187 12.01 -36.74 25.67
N ASP A 188 13.31 -37.01 25.88
CA ASP A 188 14.35 -37.18 24.84
C ASP A 188 14.05 -38.19 23.70
N ASP A 189 13.03 -39.05 23.85
CA ASP A 189 12.63 -40.08 22.86
C ASP A 189 11.28 -39.81 22.16
N MET A 190 10.64 -38.66 22.39
CA MET A 190 9.33 -38.33 21.82
C MET A 190 9.39 -37.14 20.85
N PRO A 191 8.62 -37.17 19.74
CA PRO A 191 8.54 -36.03 18.84
C PRO A 191 7.93 -34.83 19.58
N PRO A 192 8.39 -33.61 19.28
CA PRO A 192 7.84 -32.41 19.92
C PRO A 192 6.36 -32.27 19.57
N VAL A 193 5.58 -31.76 20.54
CA VAL A 193 4.14 -31.59 20.39
C VAL A 193 3.82 -30.18 19.95
N ASP A 194 2.93 -30.08 18.97
CA ASP A 194 2.36 -28.81 18.55
C ASP A 194 1.14 -28.49 19.42
N VAL A 195 1.26 -27.41 20.22
CA VAL A 195 0.22 -26.95 21.14
C VAL A 195 -0.41 -25.66 20.59
N PRO A 196 -1.73 -25.64 20.33
CA PRO A 196 -2.40 -24.42 19.89
C PRO A 196 -2.44 -23.39 21.03
N ILE A 197 -2.17 -22.12 20.69
CA ILE A 197 -2.23 -21.01 21.65
C ILE A 197 -3.43 -20.09 21.39
N SER A 198 -3.93 -19.47 22.47
CA SER A 198 -5.00 -18.47 22.36
C SER A 198 -4.42 -17.13 21.91
N VAL A 199 -4.93 -16.59 20.80
CA VAL A 199 -4.54 -15.28 20.29
C VAL A 199 -5.74 -14.35 20.28
N SER A 200 -5.58 -13.16 20.84
CA SER A 200 -6.58 -12.09 20.78
C SER A 200 -6.06 -10.98 19.88
N MET A 201 -6.84 -10.62 18.86
CA MET A 201 -6.53 -9.53 17.93
C MET A 201 -7.60 -8.46 18.07
N VAL A 202 -7.18 -7.24 18.38
CA VAL A 202 -8.09 -6.11 18.61
C VAL A 202 -7.62 -4.95 17.74
N SER A 203 -8.55 -4.34 17.01
CA SER A 203 -8.32 -3.13 16.23
C SER A 203 -9.59 -2.28 16.22
N ALA A 204 -9.43 -0.96 16.23
CA ALA A 204 -10.55 -0.04 16.05
C ALA A 204 -11.12 -0.06 14.63
N THR A 205 -10.32 -0.49 13.65
CA THR A 205 -10.68 -0.57 12.23
C THR A 205 -10.26 -1.94 11.69
N MET A 206 -11.04 -2.97 12.03
CA MET A 206 -10.80 -4.34 11.56
C MET A 206 -11.71 -4.66 10.37
N PRO A 207 -11.17 -4.94 9.18
CA PRO A 207 -11.97 -5.39 8.04
C PRO A 207 -12.69 -6.70 8.35
N ALA A 208 -13.91 -6.89 7.83
CA ALA A 208 -14.67 -8.13 8.03
C ALA A 208 -13.94 -9.39 7.53
N SER A 209 -13.07 -9.24 6.53
CA SER A 209 -12.23 -10.30 5.97
C SER A 209 -10.97 -10.63 6.76
N PHE A 210 -10.64 -9.83 7.79
CA PHE A 210 -9.38 -9.90 8.52
C PHE A 210 -9.06 -11.31 9.02
N GLY A 211 -10.03 -12.02 9.60
CA GLY A 211 -9.84 -13.40 10.07
C GLY A 211 -9.26 -14.29 8.98
N SER A 212 -9.90 -14.32 7.80
CA SER A 212 -9.42 -15.13 6.67
C SER A 212 -8.04 -14.71 6.15
N GLU A 213 -7.72 -13.41 6.20
CA GLU A 213 -6.43 -12.85 5.79
C GLU A 213 -5.28 -13.24 6.73
N VAL A 214 -5.58 -13.54 7.99
CA VAL A 214 -4.61 -14.02 8.99
C VAL A 214 -4.69 -15.52 9.23
N GLY A 215 -5.49 -16.27 8.49
CA GLY A 215 -5.61 -17.72 8.65
C GLY A 215 -6.47 -18.15 9.83
N ILE A 216 -7.37 -17.28 10.31
CA ILE A 216 -8.34 -17.56 11.36
C ILE A 216 -9.74 -17.71 10.73
N GLY A 217 -10.38 -18.86 10.94
CA GLY A 217 -11.72 -19.13 10.43
C GLY A 217 -12.86 -18.44 11.20
N GLN A 218 -12.56 -17.72 12.28
CA GLN A 218 -13.54 -17.01 13.09
C GLN A 218 -13.88 -15.64 12.48
N PRO A 219 -15.17 -15.25 12.43
CA PRO A 219 -15.56 -13.93 11.97
C PRO A 219 -15.12 -12.85 12.97
N VAL A 220 -14.92 -11.64 12.45
CA VAL A 220 -14.65 -10.47 13.28
C VAL A 220 -15.88 -10.15 14.13
N THR A 221 -15.67 -10.00 15.44
CA THR A 221 -16.71 -9.54 16.36
C THR A 221 -16.65 -8.03 16.48
N GLU A 222 -17.73 -7.35 16.08
CA GLU A 222 -17.84 -5.88 16.19
C GLU A 222 -18.40 -5.49 17.57
N TYR A 223 -17.70 -4.57 18.24
CA TYR A 223 -18.15 -3.99 19.50
C TYR A 223 -18.79 -2.61 19.26
N PRO A 224 -19.86 -2.25 19.98
CA PRO A 224 -20.45 -0.92 19.86
C PRO A 224 -19.44 0.19 20.16
N SER A 225 -19.48 1.27 19.38
CA SER A 225 -18.64 2.43 19.64
C SER A 225 -19.06 3.13 20.95
N PRO A 226 -18.12 3.49 21.84
CA PRO A 226 -18.42 4.29 23.03
C PRO A 226 -18.76 5.76 22.69
N PHE A 227 -18.62 6.16 21.43
CA PHE A 227 -18.75 7.54 20.96
C PHE A 227 -20.08 7.82 20.24
N ALA A 228 -21.15 7.07 20.54
CA ALA A 228 -22.43 7.20 19.86
C ALA A 228 -23.00 8.64 19.87
N ALA A 229 -22.88 9.35 21.00
CA ALA A 229 -23.32 10.75 21.11
C ALA A 229 -22.48 11.71 20.24
N ALA A 230 -21.15 11.55 20.25
CA ALA A 230 -20.23 12.32 19.42
C ALA A 230 -20.52 12.14 17.93
N TYR A 231 -20.78 10.90 17.50
CA TYR A 231 -21.19 10.62 16.12
C TYR A 231 -22.56 11.22 15.79
N ALA A 232 -23.53 11.16 16.71
CA ALA A 232 -24.84 11.78 16.52
C ALA A 232 -24.79 13.31 16.41
N ALA A 233 -23.81 13.94 17.09
CA ALA A 233 -23.51 15.36 16.98
C ALA A 233 -22.62 15.72 15.77
N SER A 234 -22.23 14.73 14.96
CA SER A 234 -21.35 14.91 13.81
C SER A 234 -22.09 14.70 12.47
N ALA A 235 -21.46 15.12 11.38
CA ALA A 235 -22.01 15.01 10.03
C ALA A 235 -21.03 14.37 9.05
N PHE A 236 -21.60 13.72 8.03
CA PHE A 236 -20.88 13.27 6.84
C PHE A 236 -21.41 14.00 5.62
N TYR A 237 -20.50 14.55 4.83
CA TYR A 237 -20.80 15.22 3.56
C TYR A 237 -20.12 14.51 2.40
N SER A 238 -20.87 14.23 1.33
CA SER A 238 -20.28 13.83 0.05
C SER A 238 -21.14 14.34 -1.12
N PRO A 239 -20.58 15.18 -2.02
CA PRO A 239 -21.36 15.93 -3.00
C PRO A 239 -22.06 15.04 -4.03
N ALA A 240 -23.31 15.35 -4.37
CA ALA A 240 -24.02 14.72 -5.48
C ALA A 240 -24.07 15.64 -6.70
N LEU A 241 -23.28 15.34 -7.72
CA LEU A 241 -23.31 16.08 -8.98
C LEU A 241 -24.32 15.48 -9.94
N ARG A 242 -25.35 16.26 -10.29
CA ARG A 242 -26.46 15.84 -11.16
C ARG A 242 -26.53 16.64 -12.46
N ASP A 243 -26.14 17.90 -12.41
CA ASP A 243 -26.15 18.80 -13.55
C ASP A 243 -24.95 18.57 -14.48
N GLY A 244 -25.17 18.74 -15.80
CA GLY A 244 -24.14 18.51 -16.81
C GLY A 244 -22.97 19.49 -16.72
N ALA A 245 -23.22 20.76 -16.36
CA ALA A 245 -22.16 21.75 -16.18
C ALA A 245 -21.29 21.41 -14.98
N GLU A 246 -21.89 21.02 -13.85
CA GLU A 246 -21.12 20.53 -12.69
C GLU A 246 -20.35 19.24 -12.98
N LEU A 247 -20.95 18.28 -13.70
CA LEU A 247 -20.28 17.03 -14.07
C LEU A 247 -19.05 17.28 -14.94
N SER A 248 -19.13 18.22 -15.89
CA SER A 248 -18.00 18.60 -16.75
C SER A 248 -16.79 19.18 -15.99
N LYS A 249 -16.98 19.64 -14.75
CA LYS A 249 -15.89 20.12 -13.89
C LYS A 249 -15.08 18.99 -13.25
N VAL A 250 -15.59 17.75 -13.24
CA VAL A 250 -14.94 16.60 -12.58
C VAL A 250 -14.81 15.36 -13.46
N ALA A 251 -15.45 15.36 -14.63
CA ALA A 251 -15.54 14.20 -15.52
C ALA A 251 -15.57 14.64 -16.98
N ARG A 252 -15.14 13.72 -17.86
CA ARG A 252 -15.22 13.87 -19.32
C ARG A 252 -16.28 12.92 -19.88
N MET A 253 -16.93 13.35 -20.95
CA MET A 253 -17.84 12.49 -21.70
C MET A 253 -17.02 11.45 -22.47
N ASN A 254 -17.37 10.17 -22.34
CA ASN A 254 -16.81 9.08 -23.15
C ASN A 254 -17.97 8.27 -23.75
N GLY A 255 -18.30 8.55 -25.01
CA GLY A 255 -19.56 8.10 -25.62
C GLY A 255 -20.76 8.64 -24.82
N ASN A 256 -21.62 7.76 -24.33
CA ASN A 256 -22.81 8.12 -23.54
C ASN A 256 -22.58 8.02 -22.02
N ARG A 257 -21.34 7.92 -21.54
CA ARG A 257 -21.03 7.78 -20.11
C ARG A 257 -20.04 8.84 -19.65
N TRP A 258 -20.25 9.35 -18.43
CA TRP A 258 -19.29 10.21 -17.75
C TRP A 258 -18.15 9.37 -17.18
N LYS A 259 -16.92 9.79 -17.44
CA LYS A 259 -15.71 9.18 -16.88
C LYS A 259 -15.01 10.19 -15.98
N PHE A 260 -14.84 9.83 -14.71
CA PHE A 260 -14.13 10.65 -13.72
C PHE A 260 -12.73 11.02 -14.21
N ASP A 261 -12.39 12.30 -14.10
CA ASP A 261 -11.11 12.85 -14.49
C ASP A 261 -10.41 13.45 -13.27
N VAL A 262 -9.22 12.94 -12.97
CA VAL A 262 -8.50 13.28 -11.73
C VAL A 262 -8.02 14.72 -11.73
N ASP A 263 -7.55 15.24 -12.87
CA ASP A 263 -7.00 16.59 -12.93
C ASP A 263 -8.13 17.62 -12.90
N LEU A 264 -9.27 17.35 -13.57
CA LEU A 264 -10.47 18.19 -13.48
C LEU A 264 -11.02 18.20 -12.05
N HIS A 265 -11.15 17.02 -11.44
CA HIS A 265 -11.59 16.89 -10.05
C HIS A 265 -10.69 17.67 -9.09
N GLN A 266 -9.37 17.61 -9.24
CA GLN A 266 -8.45 18.38 -8.39
C GLN A 266 -8.76 19.88 -8.41
N GLN A 267 -9.01 20.45 -9.60
CA GLN A 267 -9.33 21.87 -9.74
C GLN A 267 -10.67 22.24 -9.11
N TRP A 268 -11.70 21.41 -9.31
CA TRP A 268 -13.01 21.59 -8.70
C TRP A 268 -12.95 21.45 -7.17
N ALA A 269 -12.19 20.49 -6.66
CA ALA A 269 -12.04 20.20 -5.23
C ALA A 269 -11.41 21.37 -4.46
N ILE A 270 -10.51 22.16 -5.09
CA ILE A 270 -9.95 23.38 -4.47
C ILE A 270 -11.06 24.32 -4.01
N GLY A 271 -12.06 24.57 -4.86
CA GLY A 271 -13.17 25.47 -4.52
C GLY A 271 -13.98 24.93 -3.33
N GLN A 272 -14.29 23.63 -3.36
CA GLN A 272 -15.03 22.97 -2.28
C GLN A 272 -14.26 22.99 -0.95
N ILE A 273 -12.96 22.70 -0.97
CA ILE A 273 -12.09 22.72 0.22
C ILE A 273 -12.08 24.11 0.84
N ILE A 274 -11.90 25.16 0.03
CA ILE A 274 -11.89 26.55 0.52
C ILE A 274 -13.22 26.90 1.18
N SER A 275 -14.36 26.58 0.54
CA SER A 275 -15.68 26.85 1.09
C SER A 275 -15.91 26.15 2.43
N LEU A 276 -15.59 24.85 2.52
CA LEU A 276 -15.77 24.07 3.75
C LEU A 276 -14.85 24.53 4.87
N VAL A 277 -13.56 24.77 4.58
CA VAL A 277 -12.58 25.27 5.58
C VAL A 277 -13.00 26.65 6.09
N THR A 278 -13.46 27.53 5.21
CA THR A 278 -13.93 28.88 5.59
C THR A 278 -15.18 28.80 6.47
N ALA A 279 -16.14 27.95 6.12
CA ALA A 279 -17.36 27.73 6.90
C ALA A 279 -17.05 27.16 8.29
N ASN A 280 -16.09 26.23 8.38
CA ASN A 280 -15.66 25.63 9.64
C ASN A 280 -14.83 26.59 10.51
N GLY A 281 -14.23 27.62 9.90
CA GLY A 281 -13.35 28.57 10.58
C GLY A 281 -11.93 28.07 10.78
N GLY A 282 -11.39 27.27 9.84
CA GLY A 282 -10.12 26.59 10.04
C GLY A 282 -10.34 25.22 10.68
N ALA A 283 -9.56 24.86 11.70
CA ALA A 283 -9.69 23.63 12.50
C ALA A 283 -9.84 22.35 11.64
N ALA A 284 -9.07 22.28 10.55
CA ALA A 284 -9.30 21.31 9.48
C ALA A 284 -8.07 20.46 9.17
N LEU A 285 -8.33 19.18 8.89
CA LEU A 285 -7.36 18.25 8.32
C LEU A 285 -7.78 17.90 6.89
N VAL A 286 -6.95 18.25 5.92
CA VAL A 286 -7.18 17.97 4.49
C VAL A 286 -6.25 16.85 4.03
N LEU A 287 -6.85 15.73 3.65
CA LEU A 287 -6.19 14.50 3.20
C LEU A 287 -6.33 14.36 1.69
N SER A 288 -5.20 14.44 1.00
CA SER A 288 -5.11 14.27 -0.44
C SER A 288 -4.68 12.86 -0.84
N ALA A 289 -5.32 12.31 -1.87
CA ALA A 289 -4.92 11.05 -2.50
C ALA A 289 -3.51 11.12 -3.14
N THR A 290 -3.03 12.32 -3.51
CA THR A 290 -1.72 12.49 -4.16
C THR A 290 -0.92 13.66 -3.59
N LYS A 291 0.41 13.59 -3.70
CA LYS A 291 1.32 14.69 -3.33
C LYS A 291 1.02 15.98 -4.13
N LYS A 292 0.91 15.85 -5.45
CA LYS A 292 0.60 16.99 -6.35
C LYS A 292 -0.70 17.68 -5.96
N GLY A 293 -1.76 16.90 -5.69
CA GLY A 293 -3.05 17.42 -5.24
C GLY A 293 -2.94 18.20 -3.94
N GLY A 294 -2.30 17.61 -2.93
CA GLY A 294 -2.21 18.23 -1.62
C GLY A 294 -1.35 19.50 -1.59
N GLN A 295 -0.27 19.55 -2.37
CA GLN A 295 0.51 20.79 -2.53
C GLN A 295 -0.34 21.91 -3.13
N ALA A 296 -1.15 21.61 -4.15
CA ALA A 296 -2.07 22.57 -4.75
C ALA A 296 -3.18 23.01 -3.78
N TYR A 297 -3.72 22.11 -2.97
CA TYR A 297 -4.71 22.45 -1.94
C TYR A 297 -4.11 23.39 -0.87
N ALA A 298 -2.90 23.10 -0.39
CA ALA A 298 -2.20 23.93 0.58
C ALA A 298 -1.92 25.33 0.03
N GLU A 299 -1.40 25.43 -1.20
CA GLU A 299 -1.15 26.71 -1.86
C GLU A 299 -2.43 27.52 -2.07
N ALA A 300 -3.50 26.89 -2.54
CA ALA A 300 -4.78 27.56 -2.74
C ALA A 300 -5.40 28.05 -1.43
N LEU A 301 -5.31 27.27 -0.36
CA LEU A 301 -5.75 27.68 0.97
C LEU A 301 -4.95 28.88 1.48
N ARG A 302 -3.63 28.87 1.36
CA ARG A 302 -2.76 30.01 1.75
C ARG A 302 -3.10 31.27 0.96
N ALA A 303 -3.36 31.14 -0.33
CA ALA A 303 -3.61 32.28 -1.21
C ALA A 303 -5.01 32.87 -1.06
N LYS A 304 -6.02 32.05 -0.72
CA LYS A 304 -7.44 32.43 -0.76
C LYS A 304 -8.12 32.46 0.60
N THR A 305 -7.46 31.98 1.65
CA THR A 305 -7.95 32.04 3.03
C THR A 305 -6.99 32.84 3.91
N GLY A 306 -7.47 33.29 5.06
CA GLY A 306 -6.65 33.97 6.07
C GLY A 306 -6.06 33.05 7.14
N PHE A 307 -6.19 31.73 7.00
CA PHE A 307 -5.78 30.77 8.02
C PHE A 307 -4.29 30.41 7.91
N THR A 308 -3.68 30.05 9.04
CA THR A 308 -2.38 29.37 9.06
C THR A 308 -2.54 28.00 8.40
N VAL A 309 -1.75 27.71 7.36
CA VAL A 309 -1.79 26.43 6.64
C VAL A 309 -0.46 25.71 6.77
N HIS A 310 -0.48 24.61 7.51
CA HIS A 310 0.62 23.66 7.67
C HIS A 310 0.54 22.61 6.56
N SER A 311 1.68 22.24 5.97
CA SER A 311 1.75 21.19 4.97
C SER A 311 2.86 20.18 5.24
N GLN A 312 2.58 18.90 4.96
CA GLN A 312 3.57 17.81 5.04
C GLN A 312 4.82 18.06 4.18
N TRP A 313 4.78 19.03 3.26
CA TRP A 313 5.85 19.34 2.32
C TRP A 313 6.60 20.63 2.63
N ASP A 314 6.37 21.26 3.78
CA ASP A 314 7.01 22.54 4.13
C ASP A 314 8.51 22.41 4.50
N GLY A 315 9.13 21.25 4.22
CA GLY A 315 10.56 21.00 4.44
C GLY A 315 10.95 20.73 5.90
N GLN A 316 9.97 20.67 6.79
CA GLN A 316 10.14 20.39 8.22
C GLN A 316 9.81 18.92 8.52
N ASP A 317 10.26 18.43 9.69
CA ASP A 317 9.83 17.12 10.19
C ASP A 317 8.31 17.08 10.35
N VAL A 318 7.67 16.02 9.85
CA VAL A 318 6.20 15.86 9.83
C VAL A 318 5.62 15.91 11.25
N ALA A 319 6.31 15.35 12.24
CA ALA A 319 5.87 15.39 13.63
C ALA A 319 5.86 16.82 14.18
N ARG A 320 6.82 17.65 13.76
CA ARG A 320 6.85 19.08 14.15
C ARG A 320 5.71 19.86 13.50
N VAL A 321 5.49 19.67 12.19
CA VAL A 321 4.37 20.30 11.47
C VAL A 321 3.03 19.95 12.13
N ALA A 322 2.85 18.67 12.50
CA ALA A 322 1.69 18.21 13.24
C ALA A 322 1.56 18.89 14.62
N ALA A 323 2.64 18.98 15.39
CA ALA A 323 2.63 19.61 16.70
C ALA A 323 2.27 21.12 16.64
N GLU A 324 2.79 21.83 15.64
CA GLU A 324 2.45 23.25 15.41
C GLU A 324 0.97 23.41 15.05
N TRP A 325 0.45 22.57 14.16
CA TRP A 325 -0.97 22.56 13.84
C TRP A 325 -1.84 22.25 15.06
N ILE A 326 -1.46 21.25 15.88
CA ILE A 326 -2.19 20.88 17.11
C ILE A 326 -2.31 22.08 18.07
N ALA A 327 -1.27 22.92 18.13
CA ALA A 327 -1.20 24.09 19.00
C ALA A 327 -2.00 25.32 18.48
N ASP A 328 -2.39 25.35 17.20
CA ASP A 328 -3.18 26.43 16.60
C ASP A 328 -4.57 25.92 16.18
N HIS A 329 -5.58 26.18 17.02
CA HIS A 329 -6.94 25.67 16.85
C HIS A 329 -7.64 26.10 15.55
N ASP A 330 -7.27 27.24 14.97
CA ASP A 330 -7.87 27.76 13.74
C ASP A 330 -7.04 27.40 12.49
N SER A 331 -5.94 26.68 12.66
CA SER A 331 -5.07 26.30 11.55
C SER A 331 -5.56 25.10 10.76
N VAL A 332 -4.99 24.94 9.56
CA VAL A 332 -5.31 23.85 8.64
C VAL A 332 -4.07 23.02 8.38
N LEU A 333 -4.19 21.70 8.52
CA LEU A 333 -3.14 20.76 8.12
C LEU A 333 -3.48 20.09 6.81
N VAL A 334 -2.57 20.14 5.84
CA VAL A 334 -2.69 19.47 4.55
C VAL A 334 -1.62 18.41 4.39
N GLY A 335 -2.01 17.19 4.02
CA GLY A 335 -1.05 16.18 3.59
C GLY A 335 -1.69 14.97 2.96
N THR A 336 -0.94 13.86 2.94
CA THR A 336 -1.43 12.61 2.36
C THR A 336 -1.99 11.67 3.42
N ARG A 337 -2.52 10.53 2.98
CA ARG A 337 -2.95 9.42 3.84
C ARG A 337 -1.93 9.03 4.93
N SER A 338 -0.63 9.20 4.71
CA SER A 338 0.39 8.85 5.71
C SER A 338 0.32 9.72 6.98
N LEU A 339 -0.32 10.90 6.90
CA LEU A 339 -0.58 11.74 8.09
C LEU A 339 -1.65 11.14 9.00
N MET A 340 -2.42 10.15 8.54
CA MET A 340 -3.46 9.50 9.36
C MET A 340 -2.86 8.56 10.40
N THR A 341 -1.54 8.34 10.39
CA THR A 341 -0.87 7.32 11.19
C THR A 341 -0.08 8.01 12.29
N GLY A 342 -0.61 8.00 13.52
CA GLY A 342 0.04 8.59 14.69
C GLY A 342 -0.29 10.06 14.99
N LEU A 343 -1.13 10.71 14.19
CA LEU A 343 -1.60 12.08 14.46
C LEU A 343 -2.78 12.09 15.45
N ASP A 344 -2.57 12.64 16.65
CA ASP A 344 -3.59 12.82 17.68
C ASP A 344 -3.76 14.29 18.10
N ALA A 345 -4.59 15.01 17.36
CA ALA A 345 -5.01 16.39 17.65
C ALA A 345 -6.33 16.50 18.44
N ALA A 346 -6.45 15.88 19.61
CA ALA A 346 -7.71 15.79 20.35
C ALA A 346 -8.34 17.17 20.65
N GLY A 347 -9.68 17.22 20.72
CA GLY A 347 -10.41 18.46 20.98
C GLY A 347 -10.64 19.30 19.72
N GLN A 348 -10.70 20.62 19.90
CA GLN A 348 -11.27 21.52 18.89
C GLN A 348 -10.38 21.80 17.68
N THR A 349 -9.11 21.38 17.69
CA THR A 349 -8.16 21.61 16.58
C THR A 349 -8.53 20.85 15.30
N CYS A 350 -9.32 19.79 15.40
CA CYS A 350 -9.77 19.03 14.23
C CYS A 350 -11.27 18.74 14.31
N SER A 351 -12.07 19.69 13.81
CA SER A 351 -13.53 19.57 13.71
C SER A 351 -14.00 19.37 12.26
N LEU A 352 -13.08 19.40 11.30
CA LEU A 352 -13.35 19.11 9.89
C LEU A 352 -12.25 18.21 9.34
N VAL A 353 -12.62 17.03 8.87
CA VAL A 353 -11.73 16.15 8.10
C VAL A 353 -12.21 16.12 6.66
N ILE A 354 -11.37 16.55 5.72
CA ILE A 354 -11.67 16.48 4.29
C ILE A 354 -10.82 15.39 3.65
N VAL A 355 -11.45 14.48 2.92
CA VAL A 355 -10.78 13.51 2.03
C VAL A 355 -11.13 13.89 0.60
N ASP A 356 -10.13 14.21 -0.22
CA ASP A 356 -10.37 14.73 -1.57
C ASP A 356 -11.10 13.73 -2.47
N ARG A 357 -10.73 12.44 -2.41
CA ARG A 357 -11.43 11.35 -3.08
C ARG A 357 -11.09 9.99 -2.48
N ALA A 358 -11.84 8.95 -2.88
CA ALA A 358 -11.58 7.59 -2.44
C ALA A 358 -10.10 7.21 -2.61
N LEU A 359 -9.48 6.78 -1.50
CA LEU A 359 -8.04 6.62 -1.34
C LEU A 359 -7.54 5.29 -1.93
N ARG A 360 -7.72 5.08 -3.24
CA ARG A 360 -7.24 3.88 -3.91
C ARG A 360 -5.73 3.94 -4.10
N ALA A 361 -5.01 2.88 -3.71
CA ALA A 361 -3.62 2.72 -4.10
C ALA A 361 -3.50 2.72 -5.64
N PRO A 362 -2.42 3.26 -6.23
CA PRO A 362 -2.15 3.06 -7.64
C PRO A 362 -2.06 1.56 -7.93
N ALA A 363 -2.62 1.14 -9.06
CA ALA A 363 -2.49 -0.24 -9.51
C ALA A 363 -1.00 -0.60 -9.57
N ASN A 364 -0.67 -1.75 -9.00
CA ASN A 364 0.69 -2.27 -9.02
C ASN A 364 0.64 -3.79 -9.18
N VAL A 365 1.76 -4.34 -9.65
CA VAL A 365 1.83 -5.74 -10.07
C VAL A 365 1.60 -6.70 -8.90
N VAL A 366 2.02 -6.32 -7.70
CA VAL A 366 1.82 -7.13 -6.49
C VAL A 366 0.34 -7.21 -6.14
N ASP A 367 -0.38 -6.09 -6.17
CA ASP A 367 -1.82 -6.08 -5.89
C ASP A 367 -2.63 -6.75 -6.99
N ASP A 368 -2.20 -6.68 -8.26
CA ASP A 368 -2.80 -7.47 -9.35
C ASP A 368 -2.62 -8.97 -9.14
N ALA A 369 -1.43 -9.37 -8.68
CA ALA A 369 -1.14 -10.75 -8.33
C ALA A 369 -1.95 -11.22 -7.09
N ARG A 370 -2.15 -10.34 -6.10
CA ARG A 370 -3.07 -10.55 -4.97
C ARG A 370 -4.50 -10.73 -5.45
N CYS A 371 -4.96 -9.90 -6.39
CA CYS A 371 -6.30 -10.03 -6.98
C CYS A 371 -6.47 -11.36 -7.72
N ALA A 372 -5.48 -11.77 -8.53
CA ALA A 372 -5.52 -13.04 -9.24
C ALA A 372 -5.55 -14.24 -8.26
N SER A 373 -4.72 -14.21 -7.22
CA SER A 373 -4.70 -15.22 -6.17
C SER A 373 -6.03 -15.29 -5.41
N ALA A 374 -6.58 -14.14 -4.99
CA ALA A 374 -7.87 -14.06 -4.32
C ALA A 374 -9.02 -14.56 -5.22
N ALA A 375 -8.99 -14.23 -6.52
CA ALA A 375 -9.95 -14.73 -7.49
C ALA A 375 -9.95 -16.26 -7.56
N ALA A 376 -8.78 -16.87 -7.70
CA ALA A 376 -8.62 -18.32 -7.74
C ALA A 376 -9.05 -18.99 -6.42
N ARG A 377 -8.60 -18.46 -5.28
CA ARG A 377 -8.85 -19.03 -3.95
C ARG A 377 -10.31 -18.98 -3.53
N PHE A 378 -10.97 -17.85 -3.78
CA PHE A 378 -12.35 -17.61 -3.32
C PHE A 378 -13.41 -17.85 -4.41
N GLY A 379 -13.01 -18.29 -5.60
CA GLY A 379 -13.92 -18.44 -6.75
C GLY A 379 -14.57 -17.12 -7.16
N LEU A 380 -13.85 -16.00 -7.01
CA LEU A 380 -14.33 -14.66 -7.34
C LEU A 380 -13.95 -14.31 -8.78
N ASP A 381 -14.78 -13.51 -9.44
CA ASP A 381 -14.36 -12.86 -10.67
C ASP A 381 -13.27 -11.78 -10.39
N ARG A 382 -12.57 -11.34 -11.44
CA ARG A 382 -11.49 -10.35 -11.32
C ARG A 382 -11.98 -9.02 -10.73
N TRP A 383 -13.23 -8.62 -10.99
CA TRP A 383 -13.79 -7.36 -10.49
C TRP A 383 -14.09 -7.44 -8.98
N ALA A 384 -14.60 -8.57 -8.52
CA ALA A 384 -14.86 -8.85 -7.11
C ALA A 384 -13.55 -8.94 -6.31
N ALA A 385 -12.51 -9.56 -6.87
CA ALA A 385 -11.18 -9.59 -6.26
C ALA A 385 -10.52 -8.20 -6.20
N ASP A 386 -10.58 -7.43 -7.28
CA ASP A 386 -10.12 -6.05 -7.35
C ASP A 386 -10.83 -5.14 -6.34
N ARG A 387 -12.15 -5.33 -6.16
CA ARG A 387 -12.92 -4.66 -5.12
C ARG A 387 -12.46 -5.09 -3.73
N HIS A 388 -12.28 -6.39 -3.48
CA HIS A 388 -11.86 -6.90 -2.19
C HIS A 388 -10.52 -6.29 -1.73
N ILE A 389 -9.52 -6.30 -2.61
CA ILE A 389 -8.18 -5.79 -2.29
C ILE A 389 -8.16 -4.26 -2.22
N TYR A 390 -8.51 -3.57 -3.31
CA TYR A 390 -8.27 -2.12 -3.40
C TYR A 390 -9.37 -1.29 -2.72
N VAL A 391 -10.64 -1.71 -2.80
CA VAL A 391 -11.74 -0.95 -2.20
C VAL A 391 -11.82 -1.24 -0.71
N GLY A 392 -11.56 -2.47 -0.27
CA GLY A 392 -11.46 -2.82 1.15
C GLY A 392 -10.38 -1.99 1.86
N ASP A 393 -9.18 -1.91 1.27
CA ASP A 393 -8.08 -1.09 1.78
C ASP A 393 -8.46 0.41 1.85
N ALA A 394 -9.03 0.94 0.77
CA ALA A 394 -9.42 2.35 0.70
C ALA A 394 -10.56 2.69 1.68
N ALA A 395 -11.50 1.76 1.93
CA ALA A 395 -12.56 1.92 2.92
C ALA A 395 -12.01 1.92 4.35
N THR A 396 -11.06 1.03 4.67
CA THR A 396 -10.38 1.00 5.97
C THR A 396 -9.67 2.32 6.24
N LYS A 397 -8.95 2.84 5.24
CA LYS A 397 -8.30 4.16 5.31
C LYS A 397 -9.30 5.31 5.51
N MET A 398 -10.47 5.23 4.89
CA MET A 398 -11.54 6.21 5.09
C MET A 398 -12.11 6.14 6.52
N GLU A 399 -12.24 4.94 7.09
CA GLU A 399 -12.66 4.75 8.48
C GLU A 399 -11.64 5.33 9.46
N GLN A 400 -10.35 5.13 9.18
CA GLN A 400 -9.26 5.75 9.96
C GLN A 400 -9.27 7.28 9.86
N ALA A 401 -9.50 7.84 8.67
CA ALA A 401 -9.67 9.28 8.49
C ALA A 401 -10.86 9.80 9.31
N ALA A 402 -11.98 9.07 9.32
CA ALA A 402 -13.14 9.41 10.15
C ALA A 402 -12.83 9.30 11.66
N GLY A 403 -12.02 8.34 12.07
CA GLY A 403 -11.53 8.19 13.45
C GLY A 403 -10.62 9.35 13.90
N ARG A 404 -10.06 10.14 12.98
CA ARG A 404 -9.33 11.37 13.35
C ARG A 404 -10.25 12.49 13.80
N LEU A 405 -11.53 12.45 13.43
CA LEU A 405 -12.52 13.44 13.85
C LEU A 405 -13.00 13.18 15.28
N ILE A 406 -13.27 11.92 15.63
CA ILE A 406 -13.90 11.53 16.91
C ILE A 406 -12.93 10.68 17.73
N ARG A 407 -12.34 11.28 18.78
CA ARG A 407 -11.37 10.62 19.67
C ARG A 407 -11.80 10.65 21.13
N ARG A 408 -12.59 11.65 21.51
CA ARG A 408 -13.23 11.80 22.82
C ARG A 408 -14.75 11.88 22.66
N VAL A 409 -15.47 11.59 23.74
CA VAL A 409 -16.94 11.67 23.78
C VAL A 409 -17.49 13.08 23.53
N THR A 410 -16.65 14.10 23.74
CA THR A 410 -16.97 15.52 23.50
C THR A 410 -16.59 16.00 22.10
N ASP A 411 -15.91 15.17 21.29
CA ASP A 411 -15.52 15.58 19.94
C ASP A 411 -16.73 15.53 19.02
N TYR A 412 -16.86 16.53 18.15
CA TYR A 412 -17.87 16.54 17.10
C TYR A 412 -17.41 17.38 15.92
N GLY A 413 -17.91 17.06 14.73
CA GLY A 413 -17.56 17.80 13.54
C GLY A 413 -18.05 17.16 12.26
N MET A 414 -17.39 17.46 11.15
CA MET A 414 -17.75 16.92 9.84
C MET A 414 -16.61 16.13 9.21
N ILE A 415 -16.95 14.97 8.63
CA ILE A 415 -16.12 14.34 7.61
C ILE A 415 -16.71 14.66 6.22
N ALA A 416 -15.92 15.32 5.38
CA ALA A 416 -16.27 15.64 4.01
C ALA A 416 -15.47 14.80 3.03
N VAL A 417 -16.12 13.95 2.25
CA VAL A 417 -15.46 13.17 1.18
C VAL A 417 -15.90 13.71 -0.16
N LEU A 418 -14.99 14.46 -0.81
CA LEU A 418 -15.23 15.19 -2.05
C LEU A 418 -15.16 14.27 -3.28
N ASP A 419 -15.63 13.02 -3.17
CA ASP A 419 -15.76 12.08 -4.28
C ASP A 419 -17.22 11.97 -4.74
N PRO A 420 -17.63 12.65 -5.84
CA PRO A 420 -19.01 12.60 -6.31
C PRO A 420 -19.51 11.19 -6.66
N ARG A 421 -18.60 10.23 -6.85
CA ARG A 421 -18.94 8.84 -7.18
C ARG A 421 -19.57 8.09 -6.01
N LEU A 422 -19.50 8.61 -4.78
CA LEU A 422 -20.14 8.02 -3.60
C LEU A 422 -21.65 8.32 -3.54
N ALA A 423 -22.11 9.35 -4.23
CA ALA A 423 -23.52 9.70 -4.28
C ALA A 423 -24.35 8.62 -5.02
N ARG A 424 -25.60 8.44 -4.58
CA ARG A 424 -26.59 7.63 -5.29
C ARG A 424 -27.28 8.44 -6.37
N GLN A 425 -27.77 7.76 -7.41
CA GLN A 425 -28.63 8.34 -8.44
C GLN A 425 -27.99 9.55 -9.17
N THR A 426 -26.67 9.51 -9.36
CA THR A 426 -25.91 10.47 -10.17
C THR A 426 -25.39 9.78 -11.43
N PRO A 427 -25.20 10.50 -12.55
CA PRO A 427 -24.59 9.94 -13.76
C PRO A 427 -23.15 9.45 -13.59
N LEU A 428 -22.49 9.88 -12.51
CA LEU A 428 -21.13 9.55 -12.13
C LEU A 428 -21.14 8.87 -10.76
N THR A 429 -21.22 7.54 -10.74
CA THR A 429 -21.34 6.75 -9.50
C THR A 429 -20.47 5.49 -9.54
N TYR A 430 -20.04 5.03 -8.37
CA TYR A 430 -19.43 3.70 -8.24
C TYR A 430 -20.48 2.60 -8.41
N PRO A 431 -20.06 1.39 -8.83
CA PRO A 431 -20.91 0.21 -8.70
C PRO A 431 -21.35 0.04 -7.24
N GLU A 432 -22.59 -0.42 -7.06
CA GLU A 432 -23.26 -0.42 -5.76
C GLU A 432 -22.44 -1.12 -4.67
N ALA A 433 -21.87 -2.29 -4.97
CA ALA A 433 -21.05 -3.03 -4.02
C ALA A 433 -19.77 -2.28 -3.61
N THR A 434 -19.12 -1.56 -4.53
CA THR A 434 -17.95 -0.72 -4.24
C THR A 434 -18.35 0.45 -3.35
N ARG A 435 -19.48 1.09 -3.68
CA ARG A 435 -20.03 2.19 -2.89
C ARG A 435 -20.36 1.74 -1.46
N ASN A 436 -20.99 0.57 -1.30
CA ASN A 436 -21.41 0.07 0.01
C ASN A 436 -20.21 -0.17 0.94
N LEU A 437 -19.06 -0.61 0.42
CA LEU A 437 -17.82 -0.74 1.20
C LEU A 437 -17.35 0.63 1.73
N TYR A 438 -17.27 1.65 0.87
CA TYR A 438 -16.93 3.01 1.33
C TYR A 438 -17.94 3.57 2.35
N MET A 439 -19.23 3.35 2.13
CA MET A 439 -20.25 3.84 3.06
C MET A 439 -20.23 3.13 4.41
N THR A 440 -19.68 1.91 4.48
CA THR A 440 -19.47 1.18 5.75
C THR A 440 -18.46 1.90 6.64
N ALA A 441 -17.45 2.55 6.05
CA ALA A 441 -16.44 3.33 6.78
C ALA A 441 -17.03 4.55 7.53
N VAL A 442 -18.19 5.04 7.08
CA VAL A 442 -18.91 6.19 7.67
C VAL A 442 -20.29 5.79 8.21
N ARG A 443 -20.45 4.51 8.56
CA ARG A 443 -21.72 3.96 9.08
C ARG A 443 -22.18 4.65 10.36
N TYR A 444 -21.23 5.06 11.21
CA TYR A 444 -21.50 5.68 12.50
C TYR A 444 -22.10 7.09 12.40
N PHE A 445 -21.94 7.80 11.28
CA PHE A 445 -22.50 9.14 11.10
C PHE A 445 -23.98 9.06 10.68
N PRO A 446 -24.95 9.46 11.53
CA PRO A 446 -26.36 9.43 11.16
C PRO A 446 -26.73 10.63 10.26
N ASN A 447 -26.11 11.79 10.47
CA ASN A 447 -26.37 12.99 9.67
C ASN A 447 -25.55 12.95 8.39
N LYS A 448 -26.21 12.66 7.26
CA LYS A 448 -25.56 12.57 5.94
C LYS A 448 -26.19 13.57 4.99
N THR A 449 -25.38 14.39 4.34
CA THR A 449 -25.84 15.28 3.28
C THR A 449 -24.99 15.15 2.02
N ALA A 450 -25.61 15.40 0.88
CA ALA A 450 -24.94 15.50 -0.41
C ALA A 450 -25.05 16.90 -1.03
N ASP A 451 -25.66 17.82 -0.29
CA ASP A 451 -25.91 19.20 -0.67
C ASP A 451 -24.84 20.10 -0.02
N ALA A 452 -24.17 20.90 -0.85
CA ALA A 452 -23.06 21.74 -0.42
C ALA A 452 -23.52 22.85 0.53
N ASP A 453 -24.68 23.45 0.29
CA ASP A 453 -25.20 24.56 1.10
C ASP A 453 -25.63 24.06 2.47
N GLN A 454 -26.23 22.87 2.55
CA GLN A 454 -26.52 22.21 3.82
C GLN A 454 -25.24 21.89 4.61
N ALA A 455 -24.19 21.42 3.93
CA ALA A 455 -22.91 21.14 4.58
C ALA A 455 -22.26 22.42 5.14
N ILE A 456 -22.23 23.49 4.35
CA ILE A 456 -21.72 24.80 4.75
C ILE A 456 -22.54 25.39 5.91
N GLY A 457 -23.86 25.31 5.83
CA GLY A 457 -24.75 25.78 6.90
C GLY A 457 -24.54 25.01 8.20
N TRP A 458 -24.38 23.69 8.12
CA TRP A 458 -24.06 22.85 9.27
C TRP A 458 -22.73 23.23 9.92
N LEU A 459 -21.66 23.40 9.12
CA LEU A 459 -20.34 23.80 9.62
C LEU A 459 -20.37 25.16 10.31
N THR A 460 -21.09 26.12 9.71
CA THR A 460 -21.25 27.48 10.25
C THR A 460 -21.97 27.45 11.60
N ALA A 461 -23.05 26.67 11.72
CA ALA A 461 -23.77 26.49 12.98
C ALA A 461 -22.91 25.80 14.04
N ALA A 462 -22.21 24.71 13.68
CA ALA A 462 -21.34 23.98 14.58
C ALA A 462 -20.17 24.85 15.10
N ARG A 463 -19.62 25.73 14.25
CA ARG A 463 -18.59 26.70 14.62
C ARG A 463 -19.09 27.70 15.67
N ALA A 464 -20.30 28.24 15.50
CA ALA A 464 -20.88 29.17 16.46
C ALA A 464 -21.01 28.55 17.87
N ILE A 465 -21.35 27.27 17.93
CA ILE A 465 -21.41 26.51 19.19
C ILE A 465 -20.01 26.37 19.79
N ARG A 466 -19.01 25.91 19.02
CA ARG A 466 -17.62 25.74 19.51
C ARG A 466 -17.03 27.04 20.07
N HIS A 467 -17.28 28.16 19.39
CA HIS A 467 -16.81 29.47 19.84
C HIS A 467 -17.47 29.89 21.16
N THR A 468 -18.71 29.49 21.40
CA THR A 468 -19.42 29.73 22.67
C THR A 468 -18.85 28.84 23.78
N ASP A 469 -18.56 27.57 23.49
CA ASP A 469 -17.96 26.63 24.44
C ASP A 469 -16.55 27.07 24.87
N LEU A 470 -15.73 27.57 23.93
CA LEU A 470 -14.42 28.18 24.25
C LEU A 470 -14.54 29.40 25.16
N ALA A 471 -15.49 30.28 24.87
CA ALA A 471 -15.68 31.51 25.64
C ALA A 471 -16.20 31.24 27.07
N THR A 472 -16.89 30.12 27.29
CA THR A 472 -17.52 29.79 28.56
C THR A 472 -16.78 28.72 29.37
N GLY A 473 -15.80 28.03 28.77
CA GLY A 473 -15.08 26.91 29.39
C GLY A 473 -15.93 25.65 29.59
N ALA A 474 -17.14 25.62 29.04
CA ALA A 474 -18.06 24.49 29.17
C ALA A 474 -17.75 23.43 28.10
N THR A 475 -17.55 22.18 28.52
CA THR A 475 -17.62 21.00 27.65
C THR A 475 -18.97 20.34 27.90
N ARG A 476 -19.83 20.26 26.87
CA ARG A 476 -21.13 19.59 26.95
C ARG A 476 -21.02 18.10 26.68
#